data_AF-A0A536XID3-F1
#
_entry.id   AF-A0A536XID3-F1
#
_cell.length_a   1.000
_cell.length_b   1.000
_cell.length_c   1.000
_cell.angle_alpha   90.00
_cell.angle_beta   90.00
_cell.angle_gamma   90.00
#
_symmetry.space_group_name_H-M   'P 1'
#
loop_
_entity.id
_entity.type
_entity.pdbx_description
1 polymer ?
#
loop_
_entity_poly.entity_id
_entity_poly.type
_entity_poly.pdbx_seq_one_letter_code
_entity_poly.pdbx_strand_id
1 'polypeptide(L)'
;MTPNSLQEEQNSPDVIRHLVLLGDALQNIDLGKGQAESALVPRPRNPWKLTVLQPPEVLRQGRVRAIPAGVTHIGICVDGGWAIETSGLLQGSVRTIREALDALARAADEFENMFVRLITAAAEASVPTIVCTLVPARYAESSQERVAATALAIFN
;
A
#
# COMPACT_ATOMS: atom_id res chain seq x y z
N MET A 1 -31.15 -25.83 -32.47
CA MET A 1 -30.20 -25.51 -31.38
C MET A 1 -29.02 -24.80 -31.99
N THR A 2 -29.04 -23.47 -31.94
CA THR A 2 -27.97 -22.58 -32.41
C THR A 2 -27.37 -21.93 -31.16
N PRO A 3 -26.03 -21.84 -31.01
CA PRO A 3 -25.44 -21.34 -29.79
C PRO A 3 -25.54 -19.81 -29.75
N ASN A 4 -26.22 -19.31 -28.72
CA ASN A 4 -26.45 -17.90 -28.44
C ASN A 4 -25.32 -17.31 -27.59
N SER A 5 -24.05 -17.60 -27.95
CA SER A 5 -22.90 -17.41 -27.03
C SER A 5 -21.94 -16.28 -27.43
N LEU A 6 -22.37 -15.31 -28.24
CA LEU A 6 -21.52 -14.17 -28.64
C LEU A 6 -22.11 -12.79 -28.32
N GLN A 7 -23.26 -12.71 -27.64
CA GLN A 7 -23.96 -11.44 -27.43
C GLN A 7 -24.01 -10.95 -25.97
N GLU A 8 -23.50 -11.72 -25.01
CA GLU A 8 -23.50 -11.31 -23.60
C GLU A 8 -22.23 -10.56 -23.17
N GLU A 9 -21.18 -10.50 -23.99
CA GLU A 9 -19.95 -9.75 -23.66
C GLU A 9 -20.08 -8.23 -23.87
N GLN A 10 -21.13 -7.73 -24.54
CA GLN A 10 -21.18 -6.35 -25.03
C GLN A 10 -22.03 -5.36 -24.20
N ASN A 11 -22.60 -5.76 -23.06
CA ASN A 11 -23.57 -4.90 -22.35
C ASN A 11 -23.28 -4.62 -20.87
N SER A 12 -22.05 -4.85 -20.39
CA SER A 12 -21.65 -4.15 -19.15
C SER A 12 -21.33 -2.71 -19.53
N PRO A 13 -21.99 -1.70 -18.93
CA PRO A 13 -21.54 -0.32 -19.11
C PRO A 13 -20.06 -0.23 -18.78
N ASP A 14 -19.31 0.60 -19.50
CA ASP A 14 -17.90 0.88 -19.21
C ASP A 14 -17.80 1.57 -17.84
N VAL A 15 -17.88 0.77 -16.78
CA VAL A 15 -17.77 1.24 -15.40
C VAL A 15 -16.29 1.45 -15.14
N ILE A 16 -15.90 2.71 -14.99
CA ILE A 16 -14.55 3.07 -14.58
C ILE A 16 -14.25 2.40 -13.24
N ARG A 17 -13.23 1.55 -13.22
CA ARG A 17 -12.71 0.94 -12.00
C ARG A 17 -11.72 1.91 -11.36
N HIS A 18 -12.18 2.61 -10.33
CA HIS A 18 -11.30 3.47 -9.54
C HIS A 18 -10.69 2.65 -8.40
N LEU A 19 -9.38 2.40 -8.49
CA LEU A 19 -8.56 1.82 -7.43
C LEU A 19 -7.83 2.94 -6.67
N VAL A 20 -7.98 2.95 -5.35
CA VAL A 20 -7.20 3.81 -4.46
C VAL A 20 -6.17 2.94 -3.74
N LEU A 21 -4.89 3.26 -3.89
CA LEU A 21 -3.80 2.65 -3.13
C LEU A 21 -3.47 3.54 -1.92
N LEU A 22 -3.64 3.00 -0.72
CA LEU A 22 -3.24 3.63 0.53
C LEU A 22 -1.87 3.11 0.93
N GLY A 23 -0.88 3.99 0.99
CA GLY A 23 0.51 3.64 1.24
C GLY A 23 1.45 4.15 0.16
N ASP A 24 2.55 3.44 -0.04
CA ASP A 24 3.73 3.86 -0.80
C ASP A 24 4.09 2.89 -1.94
N ALA A 25 3.20 1.94 -2.25
CA ALA A 25 3.41 0.81 -3.15
C ALA A 25 4.06 1.12 -4.51
N LEU A 26 3.95 2.36 -5.01
CA LEU A 26 4.52 2.76 -6.30
C LEU A 26 5.87 3.48 -6.21
N GLN A 27 6.36 3.83 -5.01
CA GLN A 27 7.57 4.63 -4.84
C GLN A 27 8.81 3.96 -5.45
N ASN A 28 8.85 2.62 -5.43
CA ASN A 28 9.99 1.81 -5.89
C ASN A 28 9.75 1.13 -7.25
N ILE A 29 8.71 1.52 -7.99
CA ILE A 29 8.37 0.93 -9.29
C ILE A 29 8.68 1.94 -10.40
N ASP A 30 9.47 1.53 -11.39
CA ASP A 30 9.62 2.29 -12.63
C ASP A 30 8.38 2.09 -13.52
N LEU A 31 7.52 3.10 -13.56
CA LEU A 31 6.29 3.11 -14.37
C LEU A 31 6.55 3.64 -15.79
N GLY A 32 7.79 3.99 -16.14
CA GLY A 32 8.14 4.62 -17.40
C GLY A 32 7.52 6.02 -17.56
N LYS A 33 7.39 6.47 -18.81
CA LYS A 33 6.90 7.83 -19.14
C LYS A 33 5.37 7.92 -19.29
N GLY A 34 4.64 6.82 -19.07
CA GLY A 34 3.19 6.74 -19.24
C GLY A 34 2.43 7.03 -17.95
N GLN A 35 1.09 7.03 -18.05
CA GLN A 35 0.23 6.98 -16.85
C GLN A 35 0.44 5.66 -16.11
N ALA A 36 0.41 5.70 -14.77
CA ALA A 36 0.61 4.54 -13.91
C ALA A 36 -0.36 3.39 -14.24
N GLU A 37 -1.60 3.73 -14.58
CA GLU A 37 -2.66 2.81 -15.00
C GLU A 37 -2.22 1.93 -16.19
N SER A 38 -1.58 2.53 -17.18
CA SER A 38 -1.12 1.84 -18.39
C SER A 38 0.05 0.89 -18.12
N ALA A 39 0.89 1.21 -17.15
CA ALA A 39 2.01 0.37 -16.75
C ALA A 39 1.57 -0.82 -15.88
N LEU A 40 0.63 -0.59 -14.96
CA LEU A 40 0.18 -1.60 -13.98
C LEU A 40 -0.89 -2.54 -14.52
N VAL A 41 -1.78 -2.05 -15.40
CA VAL A 41 -2.87 -2.86 -15.98
C VAL A 41 -2.87 -2.69 -17.50
N PRO A 42 -1.90 -3.28 -18.21
CA PRO A 42 -1.84 -3.19 -19.66
C PRO A 42 -3.09 -3.88 -20.26
N ARG A 43 -3.86 -3.13 -21.07
CA ARG A 43 -5.08 -3.58 -21.77
C ARG A 43 -6.18 -4.06 -20.80
N PRO A 44 -6.73 -3.16 -19.96
CA PRO A 44 -7.73 -3.57 -19.00
C PRO A 44 -9.07 -3.87 -19.68
N ARG A 45 -9.87 -4.77 -19.08
CA ARG A 45 -11.22 -5.10 -19.55
C ARG A 45 -12.21 -3.92 -19.46
N ASN A 46 -11.98 -2.99 -18.53
CA ASN A 46 -12.73 -1.75 -18.34
C ASN A 46 -11.72 -0.61 -18.17
N PRO A 47 -12.06 0.67 -18.36
CA PRO A 47 -11.16 1.78 -18.00
C PRO A 47 -10.85 1.78 -16.49
N TRP A 48 -9.60 2.09 -16.12
CA TRP A 48 -9.16 2.21 -14.73
C TRP A 48 -8.75 3.65 -14.43
N LYS A 49 -8.95 4.03 -13.17
CA LYS A 49 -8.35 5.22 -12.56
C LYS A 49 -7.58 4.79 -11.34
N LEU A 50 -6.35 5.25 -11.21
CA LEU A 50 -5.52 5.03 -10.04
C LEU A 50 -5.41 6.30 -9.22
N THR A 51 -5.44 6.17 -7.90
CA THR A 51 -5.10 7.26 -6.99
C THR A 51 -4.25 6.67 -5.88
N VAL A 52 -3.09 7.27 -5.63
CA VAL A 52 -2.22 6.89 -4.53
C VAL A 52 -2.36 7.93 -3.45
N LEU A 53 -2.64 7.49 -2.22
CA LEU A 53 -2.70 8.35 -1.04
C LEU A 53 -1.66 7.87 -0.04
N GLN A 54 -0.74 8.75 0.33
CA GLN A 54 0.28 8.41 1.32
C GLN A 54 -0.35 8.32 2.72
N PRO A 55 0.16 7.49 3.65
CA PRO A 55 -0.42 7.38 4.98
C PRO A 55 -0.60 8.75 5.68
N PRO A 56 0.37 9.69 5.68
CA PRO A 56 0.17 11.00 6.28
C PRO A 56 -0.99 11.81 5.69
N GLU A 57 -1.37 11.61 4.43
CA GLU A 57 -2.49 12.30 3.78
C GLU A 57 -3.83 11.77 4.31
N VAL A 58 -3.95 10.46 4.45
CA VAL A 58 -5.13 9.78 5.01
C VAL A 58 -5.26 10.10 6.50
N LEU A 59 -4.16 10.03 7.24
CA LEU A 59 -4.14 10.16 8.70
C LEU A 59 -4.34 11.60 9.19
N ARG A 60 -3.89 12.62 8.43
CA ARG A 60 -4.06 14.04 8.82
C ARG A 60 -5.50 14.52 8.67
N GLN A 61 -6.25 13.96 7.72
CA GLN A 61 -7.64 14.34 7.47
C GLN A 61 -8.63 13.61 8.40
N GLY A 62 -8.15 12.65 9.20
CA GLY A 62 -8.87 12.06 10.33
C GLY A 62 -10.07 11.18 9.98
N ARG A 63 -10.37 10.92 8.70
CA ARG A 63 -11.44 10.04 8.18
C ARG A 63 -11.45 10.06 6.64
N VAL A 64 -12.28 9.21 6.02
CA VAL A 64 -12.60 8.99 4.57
C VAL A 64 -12.44 10.17 3.59
N ARG A 65 -12.42 11.43 4.02
CA ARG A 65 -12.36 12.61 3.13
C ARG A 65 -11.21 12.60 2.13
N ALA A 66 -10.10 11.94 2.47
CA ALA A 66 -8.98 11.77 1.55
C ALA A 66 -9.31 10.77 0.41
N ILE A 67 -10.13 9.76 0.70
CA ILE A 67 -10.56 8.75 -0.27
C ILE A 67 -11.61 9.39 -1.20
N PRO A 68 -11.36 9.44 -2.52
CA PRO A 68 -12.30 10.03 -3.47
C PRO A 68 -13.66 9.35 -3.48
N ALA A 69 -14.72 10.15 -3.63
CA ALA A 69 -16.06 9.63 -3.89
C ALA A 69 -16.08 8.83 -5.20
N GLY A 70 -16.80 7.70 -5.22
CA GLY A 70 -16.85 6.81 -6.38
C GLY A 70 -15.67 5.83 -6.50
N VAL A 71 -14.82 5.73 -5.47
CA VAL A 71 -13.87 4.62 -5.35
C VAL A 71 -14.61 3.29 -5.51
N THR A 72 -14.01 2.34 -6.23
CA THR A 72 -14.59 1.01 -6.44
C THR A 72 -13.82 -0.08 -5.71
N HIS A 73 -12.52 0.15 -5.46
CA HIS A 73 -11.63 -0.78 -4.78
C HIS A 73 -10.59 0.02 -3.99
N ILE A 74 -10.16 -0.54 -2.86
CA ILE A 74 -9.04 -0.01 -2.07
C ILE A 74 -7.97 -1.08 -1.94
N GLY A 75 -6.71 -0.72 -2.18
CA GLY A 75 -5.56 -1.52 -1.80
C GLY A 75 -4.80 -0.82 -0.67
N ILE A 76 -4.52 -1.50 0.43
CA ILE A 76 -3.61 -1.04 1.47
C ILE A 76 -2.28 -1.74 1.23
N CYS A 77 -1.25 -0.98 0.92
CA CYS A 77 0.08 -1.53 0.65
C CYS A 77 1.12 -0.51 1.10
N VAL A 78 1.73 -0.82 2.24
CA VAL A 78 2.84 -0.07 2.83
C VAL A 78 4.08 -0.93 2.68
N ASP A 79 5.19 -0.33 2.28
CA ASP A 79 6.48 -0.97 2.10
C ASP A 79 7.23 -1.02 3.44
N GLY A 80 7.92 -2.13 3.68
CA GLY A 80 8.67 -2.31 4.93
C GLY A 80 9.89 -1.40 5.00
N GLY A 81 10.48 -1.06 3.85
CA GLY A 81 11.56 -0.08 3.76
C GLY A 81 11.10 1.30 4.22
N TRP A 82 9.93 1.76 3.76
CA TRP A 82 9.36 3.03 4.25
C TRP A 82 9.08 3.00 5.75
N ALA A 83 8.54 1.91 6.30
CA ALA A 83 8.32 1.77 7.74
C ALA A 83 9.64 1.83 8.54
N ILE A 84 10.69 1.17 8.04
CA ILE A 84 12.04 1.22 8.62
C ILE A 84 12.64 2.64 8.55
N GLU A 85 12.49 3.32 7.41
CA GLU A 85 13.02 4.66 7.21
C GLU A 85 12.30 5.70 8.08
N THR A 86 10.97 5.68 8.10
CA THR A 86 10.15 6.64 8.85
C THR A 86 10.24 6.48 10.36
N SER A 87 10.47 5.25 10.85
CA SER A 87 10.75 5.00 12.27
C SER A 87 12.16 5.43 12.71
N GLY A 88 13.07 5.68 11.76
CA GLY A 88 14.45 6.06 12.06
C GLY A 88 15.27 4.94 12.73
N LEU A 89 14.78 3.69 12.72
CA LEU A 89 15.38 2.55 13.41
C LEU A 89 16.85 2.32 13.04
N LEU A 90 17.24 2.67 11.82
CA LEU A 90 18.61 2.48 11.31
C LEU A 90 19.53 3.70 11.49
N GLN A 91 19.04 4.83 12.02
CA GLN A 91 19.81 6.08 12.14
C GLN A 91 20.34 6.37 13.56
N GLY A 92 19.98 5.55 14.55
CA GLY A 92 20.30 5.76 15.96
C GLY A 92 21.48 4.92 16.47
N SER A 93 22.07 5.36 17.59
CA SER A 93 22.92 4.52 18.44
C SER A 93 22.22 4.30 19.77
N VAL A 94 22.40 3.11 20.34
CA VAL A 94 21.81 2.69 21.61
C VAL A 94 22.91 2.28 22.57
N ARG A 95 22.75 2.59 23.86
CA ARG A 95 23.76 2.28 24.89
C ARG A 95 23.54 0.90 25.49
N THR A 96 22.32 0.38 25.41
CA THR A 96 21.96 -0.94 25.95
C THR A 96 21.06 -1.72 24.99
N ILE A 97 21.06 -3.05 25.11
CA ILE A 97 20.14 -3.93 24.38
C ILE A 97 18.68 -3.57 24.72
N ARG A 98 18.38 -3.22 25.97
CA ARG A 98 17.04 -2.80 26.38
C ARG A 98 16.57 -1.56 25.63
N GLU A 99 17.43 -0.56 25.46
CA GLU A 99 17.11 0.64 24.66
C GLU A 99 16.85 0.28 23.20
N ALA A 100 17.62 -0.66 22.64
CA ALA A 100 17.39 -1.16 21.28
C ALA A 100 16.01 -1.82 21.16
N LEU A 101 15.66 -2.69 22.09
CA LEU A 101 14.37 -3.39 22.10
C LEU A 101 13.19 -2.44 22.32
N ASP A 102 13.35 -1.40 23.16
CA ASP A 102 12.31 -0.38 23.37
C ASP A 102 12.07 0.44 22.09
N ALA A 103 13.13 0.80 21.36
CA ALA A 103 13.00 1.49 20.08
C ALA A 103 12.28 0.62 19.02
N LEU A 104 12.62 -0.67 18.96
CA LEU A 104 11.94 -1.61 18.05
C LEU A 104 10.45 -1.77 18.41
N ALA A 105 10.12 -1.90 19.69
CA ALA A 105 8.74 -2.01 20.14
C ALA A 105 7.91 -0.77 19.79
N ARG A 106 8.45 0.44 20.02
CA ARG A 106 7.77 1.69 19.64
C ARG A 106 7.53 1.79 18.14
N ALA A 107 8.51 1.40 17.33
CA ALA A 107 8.34 1.38 15.88
C ALA A 107 7.22 0.42 15.45
N ALA A 108 7.16 -0.79 16.03
CA ALA A 108 6.05 -1.72 15.81
C ALA A 108 4.70 -1.11 16.19
N ASP A 109 4.60 -0.52 17.38
CA ASP A 109 3.36 0.11 17.86
C ASP A 109 2.91 1.25 16.93
N GLU A 110 3.83 2.10 16.48
CA GLU A 110 3.54 3.20 15.56
C GLU A 110 3.07 2.69 14.19
N PHE A 111 3.72 1.65 13.67
CA PHE A 111 3.34 1.01 12.41
C PHE A 111 1.95 0.34 12.52
N GLU A 112 1.70 -0.44 13.58
CA GLU A 112 0.41 -1.09 13.83
C GLU A 112 -0.71 -0.06 13.94
N ASN A 113 -0.50 1.00 14.73
CA ASN A 113 -1.47 2.08 14.88
C ASN A 113 -1.76 2.79 13.55
N MET A 114 -0.74 3.02 12.72
CA MET A 114 -0.92 3.57 11.38
C MET A 114 -1.73 2.61 10.49
N PHE A 115 -1.41 1.32 10.49
CA PHE A 115 -2.09 0.32 9.69
C PHE A 115 -3.56 0.13 10.08
N VAL A 116 -3.86 0.06 11.39
CA VAL A 116 -5.22 0.03 11.94
C VAL A 116 -6.04 1.23 11.46
N ARG A 117 -5.44 2.42 11.43
CA ARG A 117 -6.12 3.63 10.95
C ARG A 117 -6.38 3.61 9.45
N LEU A 118 -5.46 3.06 8.64
CA LEU A 118 -5.69 2.88 7.20
C LEU A 118 -6.80 1.86 6.94
N ILE A 119 -6.81 0.73 7.66
CA ILE A 119 -7.87 -0.28 7.59
C ILE A 119 -9.22 0.34 7.97
N THR A 120 -9.26 1.11 9.05
CA THR A 120 -10.48 1.79 9.50
C THR A 120 -11.01 2.74 8.41
N ALA A 121 -10.13 3.56 7.81
CA ALA A 121 -10.52 4.46 6.73
C ALA A 121 -11.04 3.72 5.48
N ALA A 122 -10.43 2.58 5.13
CA ALA A 122 -10.88 1.74 4.03
C ALA A 122 -12.23 1.06 4.33
N ALA A 123 -12.43 0.58 5.55
CA ALA A 123 -13.68 -0.04 5.99
C ALA A 123 -14.85 0.96 5.95
N GLU A 124 -14.63 2.21 6.35
CA GLU A 124 -15.63 3.27 6.27
C GLU A 124 -16.10 3.54 4.81
N ALA A 125 -15.25 3.31 3.80
CA ALA A 125 -15.61 3.46 2.39
C ALA A 125 -16.54 2.34 1.87
N SER A 126 -16.65 1.21 2.58
CA SER A 126 -17.57 0.11 2.27
C SER A 126 -17.41 -0.47 0.84
N VAL A 127 -16.18 -0.50 0.32
CA VAL A 127 -15.84 -1.10 -0.97
C VAL A 127 -14.89 -2.29 -0.80
N PRO A 128 -14.81 -3.20 -1.79
CA PRO A 128 -13.82 -4.28 -1.77
C PRO A 128 -12.42 -3.74 -1.45
N THR A 129 -11.82 -4.28 -0.39
CA THR A 129 -10.53 -3.84 0.13
C THR A 129 -9.57 -5.02 0.16
N ILE A 130 -8.37 -4.80 -0.38
CA ILE A 130 -7.26 -5.76 -0.35
C ILE A 130 -6.19 -5.19 0.57
N VAL A 131 -5.66 -6.04 1.45
CA VAL A 131 -4.54 -5.70 2.33
C VAL A 131 -3.33 -6.50 1.87
N CYS A 132 -2.30 -5.79 1.43
CA CYS A 132 -1.01 -6.37 1.05
C CYS A 132 -0.02 -6.08 2.19
N THR A 133 0.40 -7.13 2.88
CA THR A 133 1.45 -7.04 3.90
C THR A 133 2.83 -6.97 3.26
N LEU A 134 3.81 -6.54 4.05
CA LEU A 134 5.13 -6.11 3.62
C LEU A 134 5.83 -7.18 2.74
N VAL A 135 6.46 -6.72 1.66
CA VAL A 135 7.43 -7.53 0.91
C VAL A 135 8.82 -7.39 1.55
N PRO A 136 9.71 -8.40 1.44
CA PRO A 136 11.08 -8.27 1.92
C PRO A 136 11.76 -7.06 1.28
N ALA A 137 12.39 -6.21 2.10
CA ALA A 137 13.12 -5.07 1.57
C ALA A 137 14.32 -5.55 0.75
N ARG A 138 14.47 -4.97 -0.44
CA ARG A 138 15.53 -5.32 -1.39
C ARG A 138 16.60 -4.23 -1.36
N TYR A 139 17.72 -4.51 -0.71
CA TYR A 139 18.89 -3.62 -0.70
C TYR A 139 20.00 -4.21 -1.58
N ALA A 140 20.77 -3.34 -2.25
CA ALA A 140 21.89 -3.76 -3.09
C ALA A 140 23.06 -4.32 -2.26
N GLU A 141 23.26 -3.81 -1.04
CA GLU A 141 24.27 -4.32 -0.12
C GLU A 141 23.69 -5.40 0.81
N SER A 142 24.29 -6.59 0.80
CA SER A 142 23.82 -7.74 1.60
C SER A 142 23.87 -7.51 3.11
N SER A 143 24.77 -6.64 3.60
CA SER A 143 24.83 -6.24 5.01
C SER A 143 23.59 -5.42 5.41
N GLN A 144 23.20 -4.45 4.57
CA GLN A 144 22.00 -3.63 4.76
C GLN A 144 20.74 -4.48 4.61
N GLU A 145 20.70 -5.39 3.64
CA GLU A 145 19.59 -6.31 3.43
C GLU A 145 19.31 -7.16 4.68
N ARG A 146 20.35 -7.71 5.31
CA ARG A 146 20.20 -8.50 6.54
C ARG A 146 19.65 -7.69 7.72
N VAL A 147 20.13 -6.46 7.89
CA VAL A 147 19.67 -5.56 8.95
C VAL A 147 18.22 -5.17 8.70
N ALA A 148 17.88 -4.80 7.45
CA ALA A 148 16.53 -4.46 7.07
C ALA A 148 15.56 -5.64 7.21
N ALA A 149 15.96 -6.85 6.81
CA ALA A 149 15.15 -8.06 7.00
C ALA A 149 14.85 -8.34 8.48
N THR A 150 15.81 -8.05 9.36
CA THR A 150 15.62 -8.17 10.82
C THR A 150 14.64 -7.12 11.34
N ALA A 151 14.78 -5.86 10.89
CA ALA A 151 13.86 -4.79 11.26
C ALA A 151 12.44 -5.05 10.72
N LEU A 152 12.32 -5.59 9.50
CA LEU A 152 11.05 -6.02 8.89
C LEU A 152 10.31 -7.09 9.70
N ALA A 153 11.03 -7.98 10.38
CA ALA A 153 10.43 -8.99 11.23
C ALA A 153 9.75 -8.39 12.49
N ILE A 154 10.00 -7.12 12.81
CA ILE A 154 9.34 -6.41 13.90
C ILE A 154 7.96 -5.89 13.49
N PHE A 155 7.73 -5.68 12.18
CA PHE A 155 6.49 -5.13 11.64
C PHE A 155 5.50 -6.18 11.10
N ASN A 156 5.90 -7.46 11.05
CA ASN A 156 5.07 -8.60 10.63
C ASN A 156 4.66 -9.47 11.81
#